data_AF-A0A7X1TVX7-F1
#
_entry.id   AF-A0A7X1TVX7-F1
#
_cell.length_a   1.000
_cell.length_b   1.000
_cell.length_c   1.000
_cell.angle_alpha   90.00
_cell.angle_beta   90.00
_cell.angle_gamma   90.00
#
_symmetry.space_group_name_H-M   'P 1'
#
loop_
_entity.id
_entity.type
_entity.pdbx_description
1 polymer ?
#
loop_
_entity_poly.entity_id
_entity_poly.type
_entity_poly.pdbx_seq_one_letter_code
_entity_poly.pdbx_strand_id
1 'polypeptide(L)'
;AIFERFGAGSFFIDFPVALMGRLRGGPAKAAVFASGLFGSISGSATANVVATGTFTIPLMKKTGYRPPVAGAIESAASTGGMFMPPVMGAGAFLMAEMLHMPYAEIIKIALVPALLYFFAVFVMVHFEALRTDIGSVPPEDRLSAWTVFKAGWYYILPIFVLFYVLFSGNSASLAAFYAIVSFLAIMAVKYFGRGEFKRFFVTLYAALVDGGDKSLIVGSTAGPVGIIIGIALLSGLAFKFSALVMAYTFGYQWAALLLVMFATFVLGMGITVTADYLILALLAVPGMHEIGIPLIAAHFCVFWFSQSSNVTPPVCMAAFAGASLAGAHPYTTGFHAMRFSAYLYVMPFMFVYSPILMPNGFNTDVLYCWLILFASVFPFAAGAMGYLFGALNALQRALFVAAACLLVFPSGLADSIALALCLIVAVPQYLKWRKLTRAPAAVGNTIA
;
A
#
# COMPACT_ATOMS: atom_id res chain seq x y z
N ALA A 1 19.01 -3.84 3.91
CA ALA A 1 20.28 -4.36 3.36
C ALA A 1 20.61 -5.76 3.90
N ILE A 2 20.78 -5.93 5.22
CA ILE A 2 21.15 -7.23 5.82
C ILE A 2 20.15 -8.34 5.47
N PHE A 3 18.85 -8.13 5.72
CA PHE A 3 17.78 -9.08 5.35
C PHE A 3 17.87 -9.54 3.89
N GLU A 4 18.03 -8.58 2.98
CA GLU A 4 18.08 -8.79 1.53
C GLU A 4 19.29 -9.62 1.12
N ARG A 5 20.50 -9.25 1.57
CA ARG A 5 21.76 -9.93 1.24
C ARG A 5 21.84 -11.36 1.78
N PHE A 6 21.19 -11.63 2.92
CA PHE A 6 21.11 -12.96 3.50
C PHE A 6 19.98 -13.83 2.90
N GLY A 7 19.31 -13.36 1.84
CA GLY A 7 18.34 -14.16 1.08
C GLY A 7 16.94 -14.21 1.70
N ALA A 8 16.61 -13.29 2.60
CA ALA A 8 15.23 -13.18 3.10
C ALA A 8 14.27 -12.71 2.00
N GLY A 9 14.76 -11.90 1.05
CA GLY A 9 13.96 -11.35 -0.05
C GLY A 9 13.26 -12.44 -0.88
N SER A 10 13.94 -13.55 -1.19
CA SER A 10 13.31 -14.65 -1.93
C SER A 10 12.22 -15.33 -1.10
N PHE A 11 12.42 -15.54 0.20
CA PHE A 11 11.38 -16.10 1.07
C PHE A 11 10.12 -15.22 1.11
N PHE A 12 10.28 -13.90 1.25
CA PHE A 12 9.17 -12.95 1.26
C PHE A 12 8.45 -12.82 -0.09
N ILE A 13 8.99 -13.39 -1.17
CA ILE A 13 8.35 -13.46 -2.50
C ILE A 13 7.75 -14.85 -2.74
N ASP A 14 8.54 -15.90 -2.51
CA ASP A 14 8.17 -17.29 -2.78
C ASP A 14 7.01 -17.75 -1.89
N PHE A 15 6.96 -17.31 -0.62
CA PHE A 15 5.89 -17.70 0.29
C PHE A 15 4.52 -17.16 -0.14
N PRO A 16 4.36 -15.84 -0.42
CA PRO A 16 3.15 -15.30 -1.04
C PRO A 16 2.73 -16.01 -2.33
N VAL A 17 3.69 -16.29 -3.23
CA VAL A 17 3.43 -16.99 -4.50
C VAL A 17 2.91 -18.40 -4.26
N ALA A 18 3.52 -19.13 -3.33
CA ALA A 18 3.09 -20.47 -2.94
C ALA A 18 1.70 -20.48 -2.29
N LEU A 19 1.39 -19.47 -1.47
CA LEU A 19 0.10 -19.33 -0.79
C LEU A 19 -1.03 -19.00 -1.78
N MET A 20 -0.77 -18.09 -2.72
CA MET A 20 -1.79 -17.52 -3.60
C MET A 20 -1.86 -18.20 -4.98
N GLY A 21 -0.89 -19.06 -5.34
CA GLY A 21 -0.77 -19.65 -6.67
C GLY A 21 -1.98 -20.48 -7.13
N ARG A 22 -2.77 -21.01 -6.18
CA ARG A 22 -4.02 -21.75 -6.45
C ARG A 22 -5.21 -20.85 -6.81
N LEU A 23 -5.15 -19.56 -6.47
CA LEU A 23 -6.23 -18.62 -6.70
C LEU A 23 -6.18 -18.08 -8.14
N ARG A 24 -7.34 -17.72 -8.70
CA ARG A 24 -7.40 -16.92 -9.93
C ARG A 24 -6.76 -15.55 -9.72
N GLY A 25 -5.88 -15.15 -10.66
CA GLY A 25 -5.02 -13.98 -10.49
C GLY A 25 -3.97 -14.16 -9.39
N GLY A 26 -3.60 -15.42 -9.08
CA GLY A 26 -2.71 -15.80 -7.99
C GLY A 26 -1.39 -15.01 -7.95
N PRO A 27 -0.65 -14.87 -9.07
CA PRO A 27 0.59 -14.09 -9.09
C PRO A 27 0.43 -12.62 -8.70
N ALA A 28 -0.64 -11.98 -9.16
CA ALA A 28 -0.88 -10.58 -8.85
C ALA A 28 -1.31 -10.39 -7.39
N LYS A 29 -2.09 -11.34 -6.83
CA LYS A 29 -2.41 -11.37 -5.39
C LYS A 29 -1.17 -11.65 -4.53
N ALA A 30 -0.30 -12.55 -5.01
CA ALA A 30 0.99 -12.80 -4.39
C ALA A 30 1.86 -11.56 -4.40
N ALA A 31 1.89 -10.81 -5.52
CA ALA A 31 2.59 -9.53 -5.60
C ALA A 31 2.08 -8.55 -4.54
N VAL A 32 0.76 -8.36 -4.42
CA VAL A 32 0.16 -7.49 -3.40
C VAL A 32 0.61 -7.86 -1.98
N PHE A 33 0.61 -9.15 -1.66
CA PHE A 33 1.02 -9.63 -0.34
C PHE A 33 2.55 -9.54 -0.13
N ALA A 34 3.35 -9.91 -1.13
CA ALA A 34 4.81 -9.85 -1.10
C ALA A 34 5.32 -8.41 -0.95
N SER A 35 4.83 -7.48 -1.77
CA SER A 35 5.23 -6.07 -1.71
C SER A 35 4.73 -5.41 -0.42
N GLY A 36 3.64 -5.89 0.19
CA GLY A 36 3.22 -5.45 1.51
C GLY A 36 4.21 -5.86 2.60
N LEU A 37 4.59 -7.14 2.64
CA LEU A 37 5.58 -7.64 3.60
C LEU A 37 6.96 -7.01 3.39
N PHE A 38 7.48 -7.01 2.17
CA PHE A 38 8.78 -6.44 1.85
C PHE A 38 8.81 -4.92 2.04
N GLY A 39 7.74 -4.23 1.58
CA GLY A 39 7.59 -2.78 1.68
C GLY A 39 7.53 -2.26 3.11
N SER A 40 6.88 -3.01 3.99
CA SER A 40 6.80 -2.69 5.43
C SER A 40 8.15 -2.63 6.13
N ILE A 41 9.20 -3.17 5.50
CA ILE A 41 10.59 -3.22 5.98
C ILE A 41 11.48 -2.27 5.15
N SER A 42 11.26 -2.19 3.84
CA SER A 42 12.14 -1.46 2.93
C SER A 42 12.00 0.06 3.02
N GLY A 43 10.81 0.58 3.35
CA GLY A 43 10.59 2.02 3.50
C GLY A 43 10.77 2.85 2.22
N SER A 44 10.92 2.21 1.05
CA SER A 44 10.90 2.85 -0.28
C SER A 44 10.02 2.13 -1.30
N ALA A 45 9.07 2.84 -1.91
CA ALA A 45 8.16 2.29 -2.92
C ALA A 45 8.90 1.85 -4.18
N THR A 46 9.84 2.66 -4.69
CA THR A 46 10.64 2.33 -5.88
C THR A 46 11.59 1.17 -5.62
N ALA A 47 12.26 1.13 -4.47
CA ALA A 47 13.11 0.01 -4.10
C ALA A 47 12.31 -1.29 -3.94
N ASN A 48 11.09 -1.20 -3.41
CA ASN A 48 10.16 -2.32 -3.33
C ASN A 48 9.80 -2.82 -4.75
N VAL A 49 9.35 -1.94 -5.65
CA VAL A 49 9.07 -2.31 -7.06
C VAL A 49 10.27 -2.99 -7.71
N VAL A 50 11.49 -2.48 -7.50
CA VAL A 50 12.69 -3.09 -8.08
C VAL A 50 12.97 -4.47 -7.46
N ALA A 51 12.81 -4.64 -6.16
CA ALA A 51 13.12 -5.90 -5.48
C ALA A 51 12.08 -7.00 -5.75
N THR A 52 10.79 -6.71 -5.53
CA THR A 52 9.71 -7.69 -5.71
C THR A 52 9.30 -7.81 -7.18
N GLY A 53 9.26 -6.68 -7.90
CA GLY A 53 8.85 -6.61 -9.30
C GLY A 53 9.73 -7.41 -10.26
N THR A 54 11.04 -7.57 -9.98
CA THR A 54 11.92 -8.43 -10.79
C THR A 54 11.39 -9.87 -10.90
N PHE A 55 10.67 -10.34 -9.89
CA PHE A 55 10.11 -11.70 -9.86
C PHE A 55 8.61 -11.72 -10.15
N THR A 56 7.84 -10.81 -9.57
CA THR A 56 6.38 -10.80 -9.67
C THR A 56 5.88 -10.34 -11.04
N ILE A 57 6.54 -9.36 -11.68
CA ILE A 57 6.11 -8.83 -12.99
C ILE A 57 6.24 -9.89 -14.09
N PRO A 58 7.39 -10.59 -14.24
CA PRO A 58 7.49 -11.69 -15.20
C PRO A 58 6.47 -12.81 -14.92
N LEU A 59 6.23 -13.14 -13.65
CA LEU A 59 5.24 -14.15 -13.27
C LEU A 59 3.81 -13.75 -13.67
N MET A 60 3.42 -12.50 -13.39
CA MET A 60 2.13 -11.96 -13.82
C MET A 60 1.98 -12.01 -15.34
N LYS A 61 3.02 -11.61 -16.09
CA LYS A 61 3.04 -11.66 -17.56
C LYS A 61 2.87 -13.09 -18.09
N LYS A 62 3.56 -14.07 -17.50
CA LYS A 62 3.43 -15.50 -17.87
C LYS A 62 1.99 -16.02 -17.69
N THR A 63 1.27 -15.52 -16.69
CA THR A 63 -0.14 -15.88 -16.47
C THR A 63 -1.15 -15.11 -17.31
N GLY A 64 -0.71 -14.18 -18.15
CA GLY A 64 -1.57 -13.46 -19.10
C GLY A 64 -1.86 -12.00 -18.76
N TYR A 65 -1.28 -11.44 -17.68
CA TYR A 65 -1.40 -10.00 -17.44
C TYR A 65 -0.66 -9.20 -18.52
N ARG A 66 -1.32 -8.17 -19.04
CA ARG A 66 -0.69 -7.21 -19.97
C ARG A 66 0.49 -6.53 -19.28
N PRO A 67 1.62 -6.29 -19.99
CA PRO A 67 2.80 -5.64 -19.41
C PRO A 67 2.51 -4.36 -18.60
N PRO A 68 1.76 -3.35 -19.12
CA PRO A 68 1.48 -2.14 -18.34
C PRO A 68 0.60 -2.39 -17.10
N VAL A 69 -0.23 -3.43 -17.10
CA VAL A 69 -1.07 -3.80 -15.95
C VAL A 69 -0.22 -4.50 -14.88
N ALA A 70 0.68 -5.40 -15.27
CA ALA A 70 1.58 -6.07 -14.33
C ALA A 70 2.48 -5.07 -13.60
N GLY A 71 3.11 -4.13 -14.34
CA GLY A 71 3.90 -3.05 -13.75
C GLY A 71 3.07 -2.14 -12.83
N ALA A 72 1.82 -1.86 -13.20
CA ALA A 72 0.92 -1.03 -12.41
C ALA A 72 0.50 -1.67 -11.08
N ILE A 73 0.15 -2.97 -11.09
CA ILE A 73 -0.22 -3.72 -9.88
C ILE A 73 0.95 -3.73 -8.89
N GLU A 74 2.15 -4.04 -9.38
CA GLU A 74 3.35 -4.06 -8.56
C GLU A 74 3.63 -2.69 -7.93
N SER A 75 3.46 -1.62 -8.72
CA SER A 75 3.70 -0.25 -8.27
C SER A 75 2.68 0.21 -7.23
N ALA A 76 1.40 -0.13 -7.43
CA ALA A 76 0.34 0.14 -6.47
C ALA A 76 0.56 -0.59 -5.14
N ALA A 77 0.89 -1.88 -5.20
CA ALA A 77 1.19 -2.69 -4.03
C ALA A 77 2.44 -2.17 -3.29
N SER A 78 3.48 -1.83 -4.04
CA SER A 78 4.74 -1.35 -3.49
C SER A 78 4.62 0.01 -2.80
N THR A 79 3.78 0.90 -3.36
CA THR A 79 3.43 2.19 -2.72
C THR A 79 2.74 1.97 -1.39
N GLY A 80 1.89 0.95 -1.29
CA GLY A 80 1.25 0.51 -0.04
C GLY A 80 2.25 0.21 1.08
N GLY A 81 3.43 -0.29 0.73
CA GLY A 81 4.48 -0.61 1.68
C GLY A 81 4.94 0.58 2.52
N MET A 82 4.75 1.83 2.05
CA MET A 82 5.23 3.05 2.72
C MET A 82 4.48 3.38 4.00
N PHE A 83 3.27 2.86 4.13
CA PHE A 83 2.43 3.09 5.31
C PHE A 83 2.03 1.78 5.99
N MET A 84 2.58 0.64 5.55
CA MET A 84 2.39 -0.64 6.22
C MET A 84 3.38 -0.80 7.39
N PRO A 85 2.90 -1.01 8.63
CA PRO A 85 3.77 -1.39 9.75
C PRO A 85 4.55 -2.69 9.50
N PRO A 86 5.75 -2.89 10.09
CA PRO A 86 6.27 -2.21 11.28
C PRO A 86 7.20 -1.02 11.09
N VAL A 87 7.92 -0.89 9.97
CA VAL A 87 8.93 0.17 9.83
C VAL A 87 8.31 1.40 9.18
N MET A 88 7.37 1.19 8.26
CA MET A 88 6.78 2.26 7.45
C MET A 88 7.89 3.09 6.76
N GLY A 89 7.55 4.08 5.95
CA GLY A 89 8.55 5.03 5.43
C GLY A 89 9.17 5.86 6.56
N ALA A 90 10.33 6.48 6.30
CA ALA A 90 11.00 7.37 7.27
C ALA A 90 10.10 8.51 7.78
N GLY A 91 9.10 8.92 7.00
CA GLY A 91 8.09 9.90 7.40
C GLY A 91 7.29 9.51 8.64
N ALA A 92 7.09 8.22 8.94
CA ALA A 92 6.36 7.79 10.13
C ALA A 92 7.15 8.05 11.44
N PHE A 93 8.48 7.95 11.40
CA PHE A 93 9.33 8.34 12.54
C PHE A 93 9.30 9.85 12.78
N LEU A 94 9.32 10.63 11.70
CA LEU A 94 9.19 12.08 11.79
C LEU A 94 7.82 12.50 12.31
N MET A 95 6.76 11.78 11.91
CA MET A 95 5.43 11.97 12.46
C MET A 95 5.41 11.72 13.97
N ALA A 96 6.08 10.67 14.47
CA ALA A 96 6.20 10.37 15.89
C ALA A 96 6.85 11.53 16.66
N GLU A 97 7.93 12.06 16.09
CA GLU A 97 8.67 13.19 16.65
C GLU A 97 7.81 14.47 16.69
N MET A 98 7.17 14.82 15.57
CA MET A 98 6.34 16.02 15.43
C MET A 98 5.08 15.98 16.31
N LEU A 99 4.47 14.80 16.46
CA LEU A 99 3.29 14.60 17.32
C LEU A 99 3.66 14.38 18.80
N HIS A 100 4.95 14.24 19.12
CA HIS A 100 5.44 13.82 20.44
C HIS A 100 4.73 12.54 20.94
N MET A 101 4.48 11.60 20.02
CA MET A 101 3.74 10.37 20.28
C MET A 101 4.68 9.15 20.15
N PRO A 102 4.58 8.14 21.03
CA PRO A 102 5.33 6.90 20.86
C PRO A 102 5.05 6.27 19.49
N TYR A 103 6.10 5.86 18.78
CA TYR A 103 5.99 5.25 17.44
C TYR A 103 5.06 4.02 17.41
N ALA A 104 5.00 3.28 18.51
CA ALA A 104 4.06 2.16 18.68
C ALA A 104 2.59 2.57 18.51
N GLU A 105 2.20 3.77 18.95
CA GLU A 105 0.83 4.27 18.79
C GLU A 105 0.54 4.63 17.33
N ILE A 106 1.51 5.23 16.63
CA ILE A 106 1.39 5.52 15.18
C ILE A 106 1.19 4.22 14.39
N ILE A 107 1.96 3.18 14.70
CA ILE A 107 1.76 1.86 14.08
C ILE A 107 0.36 1.32 14.32
N LYS A 108 -0.12 1.36 15.57
CA LYS A 108 -1.46 0.85 15.93
C LYS A 108 -2.53 1.56 15.10
N ILE A 109 -2.43 2.87 14.98
CA ILE A 109 -3.36 3.71 14.22
C ILE A 109 -3.25 3.44 12.71
N ALA A 110 -2.03 3.24 12.19
CA ALA A 110 -1.79 3.02 10.76
C ALA A 110 -2.21 1.62 10.26
N LEU A 111 -2.27 0.62 11.14
CA LEU A 111 -2.46 -0.78 10.75
C LEU A 111 -3.74 -1.01 9.95
N VAL A 112 -4.90 -0.57 10.46
CA VAL A 112 -6.18 -0.79 9.78
C VAL A 112 -6.28 -0.02 8.47
N PRO A 113 -5.93 1.29 8.41
CA PRO A 113 -5.78 2.01 7.16
C PRO A 113 -4.91 1.28 6.12
N ALA A 114 -3.76 0.75 6.53
CA ALA A 114 -2.86 0.04 5.63
C ALA A 114 -3.50 -1.26 5.12
N LEU A 115 -4.08 -2.07 6.02
CA LEU A 115 -4.79 -3.29 5.64
C LEU A 115 -5.96 -3.03 4.69
N LEU A 116 -6.72 -1.95 4.91
CA LEU A 116 -7.81 -1.56 4.04
C LEU A 116 -7.31 -1.21 2.63
N TYR A 117 -6.21 -0.46 2.50
CA TYR A 117 -5.59 -0.18 1.21
C TYR A 117 -5.13 -1.46 0.49
N PHE A 118 -4.40 -2.34 1.17
CA PHE A 118 -3.96 -3.61 0.57
C PHE A 118 -5.13 -4.50 0.19
N PHE A 119 -6.18 -4.53 1.01
CA PHE A 119 -7.41 -5.24 0.69
C PHE A 119 -8.10 -4.65 -0.55
N ALA A 120 -8.14 -3.32 -0.69
CA ALA A 120 -8.64 -2.66 -1.88
C ALA A 120 -7.85 -3.05 -3.14
N VAL A 121 -6.52 -2.96 -3.10
CA VAL A 121 -5.67 -3.38 -4.23
C VAL A 121 -5.89 -4.87 -4.53
N PHE A 122 -5.98 -5.73 -3.51
CA PHE A 122 -6.20 -7.17 -3.66
C PHE A 122 -7.53 -7.49 -4.36
N VAL A 123 -8.64 -6.86 -3.95
CA VAL A 123 -9.96 -7.05 -4.56
C VAL A 123 -9.99 -6.49 -5.98
N MET A 124 -9.36 -5.34 -6.22
CA MET A 124 -9.21 -4.76 -7.56
C MET A 124 -8.44 -5.69 -8.50
N VAL A 125 -7.31 -6.24 -8.06
CA VAL A 125 -6.55 -7.25 -8.79
C VAL A 125 -7.38 -8.50 -9.08
N HIS A 126 -8.21 -8.93 -8.12
CA HIS A 126 -9.10 -10.06 -8.32
C HIS A 126 -10.14 -9.81 -9.43
N PHE A 127 -10.79 -8.64 -9.43
CA PHE A 127 -11.73 -8.28 -10.49
C PHE A 127 -11.06 -8.03 -11.84
N GLU A 128 -9.83 -7.52 -11.87
CA GLU A 128 -9.06 -7.45 -13.11
C GLU A 128 -8.78 -8.84 -13.68
N ALA A 129 -8.40 -9.79 -12.82
CA ALA A 129 -8.15 -11.18 -13.22
C ALA A 129 -9.41 -11.81 -13.81
N LEU A 130 -10.58 -11.61 -13.18
CA LEU A 130 -11.85 -12.14 -13.69
C LEU A 130 -12.28 -11.47 -14.99
N ARG A 131 -12.05 -10.16 -15.12
CA ARG A 131 -12.38 -9.38 -16.31
C ARG A 131 -11.57 -9.80 -17.54
N THR A 132 -10.33 -10.22 -17.31
CA THR A 132 -9.36 -10.60 -18.36
C THR A 132 -9.18 -12.11 -18.48
N ASP A 133 -10.02 -12.89 -17.80
CA ASP A 133 -10.00 -14.36 -17.76
C ASP A 133 -8.63 -14.98 -17.39
N ILE A 134 -7.94 -14.34 -16.45
CA ILE A 134 -6.65 -14.82 -15.95
C ILE A 134 -6.86 -15.95 -14.93
N GLY A 135 -6.33 -17.11 -15.27
CA GLY A 135 -6.41 -18.34 -14.48
C GLY A 135 -5.53 -18.34 -13.22
N SER A 136 -5.42 -19.52 -12.61
CA SER A 136 -4.45 -19.82 -11.56
C SER A 136 -3.14 -20.33 -12.15
N VAL A 137 -2.07 -20.37 -11.35
CA VAL A 137 -0.81 -21.02 -11.76
C VAL A 137 -1.07 -22.52 -12.01
N PRO A 138 -0.54 -23.13 -13.09
CA PRO A 138 -0.66 -24.57 -13.37
C PRO A 138 -0.17 -25.42 -12.20
N PRO A 139 -0.78 -26.60 -11.92
CA PRO A 139 -0.38 -27.44 -10.79
C PRO A 139 1.11 -27.82 -10.78
N GLU A 140 1.72 -28.08 -11.93
CA GLU A 140 3.15 -28.39 -12.05
C GLU A 140 4.08 -27.27 -11.58
N ASP A 141 3.69 -26.00 -11.76
CA ASP A 141 4.51 -24.83 -11.41
C ASP A 141 4.25 -24.31 -9.99
N ARG A 142 3.37 -24.96 -9.22
CA ARG A 142 2.99 -24.51 -7.87
C ARG A 142 4.06 -24.88 -6.85
N LEU A 143 4.62 -23.86 -6.21
CA LEU A 143 5.40 -24.02 -4.99
C LEU A 143 4.50 -24.52 -3.84
N SER A 144 5.02 -25.45 -3.03
CA SER A 144 4.35 -25.88 -1.79
C SER A 144 4.58 -24.85 -0.69
N ALA A 145 3.51 -24.18 -0.25
CA ALA A 145 3.58 -23.16 0.79
C ALA A 145 4.22 -23.67 2.09
N TRP A 146 3.96 -24.93 2.46
CA TRP A 146 4.54 -25.55 3.64
C TRP A 146 6.05 -25.80 3.51
N THR A 147 6.50 -26.20 2.31
CA THR A 147 7.93 -26.41 2.04
C THR A 147 8.68 -25.09 2.10
N VAL A 148 8.14 -24.03 1.48
CA VAL A 148 8.73 -22.68 1.52
C VAL A 148 8.75 -22.15 2.96
N PHE A 149 7.65 -22.32 3.71
CA PHE A 149 7.57 -21.92 5.11
C PHE A 149 8.63 -22.61 5.98
N LYS A 150 8.75 -23.94 5.91
CA LYS A 150 9.78 -24.69 6.63
C LYS A 150 11.20 -24.23 6.28
N ALA A 151 11.44 -23.84 5.03
CA ALA A 151 12.74 -23.38 4.56
C ALA A 151 13.11 -21.96 5.03
N GLY A 152 12.15 -21.13 5.46
CA GLY A 152 12.38 -19.70 5.72
C GLY A 152 11.63 -19.07 6.90
N TRP A 153 10.91 -19.83 7.72
CA TRP A 153 10.14 -19.30 8.87
C TRP A 153 10.97 -18.40 9.81
N TYR A 154 12.27 -18.68 9.95
CA TYR A 154 13.19 -17.92 10.79
C TYR A 154 13.43 -16.48 10.29
N TYR A 155 13.11 -16.16 9.02
CA TYR A 155 13.13 -14.77 8.53
C TYR A 155 12.02 -13.91 9.16
N ILE A 156 10.96 -14.52 9.71
CA ILE A 156 9.86 -13.81 10.36
C ILE A 156 10.24 -13.46 11.82
N LEU A 157 11.11 -14.25 12.45
CA LEU A 157 11.45 -14.08 13.87
C LEU A 157 11.98 -12.68 14.24
N PRO A 158 12.86 -12.04 13.47
CA PRO A 158 13.33 -10.69 13.80
C PRO A 158 12.22 -9.62 13.67
N ILE A 159 11.20 -9.85 12.86
CA ILE A 159 10.02 -8.98 12.77
C ILE A 159 9.21 -9.08 14.07
N PHE A 160 9.06 -10.30 14.62
CA PHE A 160 8.44 -10.48 15.93
C PHE A 160 9.26 -9.83 17.05
N VAL A 161 10.59 -9.95 17.02
CA VAL A 161 11.48 -9.27 17.98
C VAL A 161 11.32 -7.75 17.89
N LEU A 162 11.24 -7.21 16.67
CA LEU A 162 10.99 -5.79 16.46
C LEU A 162 9.69 -5.35 17.13
N PHE A 163 8.57 -6.01 16.83
CA PHE A 163 7.27 -5.68 17.41
C PHE A 163 7.27 -5.84 18.93
N TYR A 164 7.86 -6.90 19.46
CA TYR A 164 7.95 -7.14 20.89
C TYR A 164 8.68 -6.00 21.61
N VAL A 165 9.88 -5.63 21.14
CA VAL A 165 10.67 -4.56 21.76
C VAL A 165 9.95 -3.22 21.66
N LEU A 166 9.33 -2.94 20.50
CA LEU A 166 8.61 -1.70 20.26
C LEU A 166 7.35 -1.57 21.14
N PHE A 167 6.54 -2.62 21.23
CA PHE A 167 5.34 -2.62 22.08
C PHE A 167 5.64 -2.73 23.58
N SER A 168 6.87 -3.08 23.94
CA SER A 168 7.38 -2.98 25.31
C SER A 168 7.71 -1.54 25.73
N GLY A 169 7.45 -0.54 24.87
CA GLY A 169 7.65 0.89 25.17
C GLY A 169 9.04 1.42 24.85
N ASN A 170 9.89 0.62 24.20
CA ASN A 170 11.23 1.08 23.81
C ASN A 170 11.19 1.94 22.54
N SER A 171 12.29 2.67 22.31
CA SER A 171 12.44 3.44 21.07
C SER A 171 12.46 2.53 19.83
N ALA A 172 12.00 3.06 18.70
CA ALA A 172 12.02 2.31 17.45
C ALA A 172 13.44 1.99 16.96
N SER A 173 14.41 2.85 17.26
CA SER A 173 15.83 2.59 16.97
C SER A 173 16.34 1.36 17.73
N LEU A 174 15.94 1.20 19.00
CA LEU A 174 16.30 0.03 19.79
C LEU A 174 15.61 -1.24 19.27
N ALA A 175 14.34 -1.14 18.88
CA ALA A 175 13.61 -2.24 18.26
C ALA A 175 14.28 -2.72 16.96
N ALA A 176 14.70 -1.78 16.09
CA ALA A 176 15.45 -2.09 14.88
C ALA A 176 16.81 -2.74 15.19
N PHE A 177 17.53 -2.25 16.20
CA PHE A 177 18.81 -2.83 16.64
C PHE A 177 18.65 -4.29 17.07
N TYR A 178 17.70 -4.61 17.95
CA TYR A 178 17.48 -5.99 18.39
C TYR A 178 16.96 -6.89 17.27
N ALA A 179 16.17 -6.37 16.33
CA ALA A 179 15.79 -7.10 15.12
C ALA A 179 17.02 -7.44 14.25
N ILE A 180 17.94 -6.49 14.05
CA ILE A 180 19.18 -6.74 13.30
C ILE A 180 20.06 -7.76 14.01
N VAL A 181 20.29 -7.60 15.32
CA VAL A 181 21.14 -8.50 16.12
C VAL A 181 20.56 -9.92 16.15
N SER A 182 19.26 -10.06 16.40
CA SER A 182 18.61 -11.38 16.40
C SER A 182 18.66 -12.05 15.02
N PHE A 183 18.48 -11.28 13.94
CA PHE A 183 18.62 -11.79 12.58
C PHE A 183 20.06 -12.27 12.30
N LEU A 184 21.06 -11.48 12.66
CA LEU A 184 22.46 -11.84 12.48
C LEU A 184 22.82 -13.09 13.29
N ALA A 185 22.32 -13.22 14.53
CA ALA A 185 22.53 -14.40 15.35
C ALA A 185 21.96 -15.67 14.70
N ILE A 186 20.72 -15.60 14.18
CA ILE A 186 20.11 -16.71 13.44
C ILE A 186 20.95 -17.09 12.21
N MET A 187 21.35 -16.09 11.42
CA MET A 187 22.12 -16.33 10.20
C MET A 187 23.52 -16.87 10.50
N ALA A 188 24.16 -16.43 11.59
CA ALA A 188 25.44 -16.95 12.06
C ALA A 188 25.33 -18.44 12.40
N VAL A 189 24.34 -18.84 13.23
CA VAL A 189 24.11 -20.25 13.59
C VAL A 189 23.91 -21.11 12.33
N LYS A 190 23.12 -20.63 11.37
CA LYS A 190 22.83 -21.37 10.14
C LYS A 190 24.05 -21.52 9.23
N TYR A 191 24.82 -20.46 9.02
CA TYR A 191 26.01 -20.51 8.16
C TYR A 191 27.14 -21.30 8.82
N PHE A 192 27.34 -21.13 10.13
CA PHE A 192 28.38 -21.84 10.88
C PHE A 192 28.06 -23.33 10.99
N GLY A 193 26.79 -23.70 11.20
CA GLY A 193 26.34 -25.09 11.17
C GLY A 193 26.51 -25.78 9.81
N ARG A 194 26.65 -25.01 8.72
CA ARG A 194 26.96 -25.51 7.37
C ARG A 194 28.46 -25.45 7.02
N GLY A 195 29.30 -24.97 7.93
CA GLY A 195 30.73 -24.72 7.68
C GLY A 195 31.01 -23.52 6.77
N GLU A 196 30.01 -22.70 6.44
CA GLU A 196 30.12 -21.56 5.51
C GLU A 196 30.60 -20.26 6.20
N PHE A 197 31.56 -20.35 7.13
CA PHE A 197 32.04 -19.21 7.94
C PHE A 197 32.50 -18.02 7.10
N LYS A 198 33.35 -18.27 6.08
CA LYS A 198 33.87 -17.21 5.21
C LYS A 198 32.74 -16.49 4.46
N ARG A 199 31.72 -17.24 4.01
CA ARG A 199 30.58 -16.69 3.27
C ARG A 199 29.74 -15.77 4.16
N PHE A 200 29.54 -16.13 5.43
CA PHE A 200 28.83 -15.27 6.38
C PHE A 200 29.46 -13.88 6.49
N PHE A 201 30.78 -13.80 6.73
CA PHE A 201 31.47 -12.51 6.87
C PHE A 201 31.51 -11.70 5.57
N VAL A 202 31.68 -12.37 4.42
CA VAL A 202 31.63 -11.70 3.11
C VAL A 202 30.24 -11.11 2.84
N THR A 203 29.18 -11.87 3.10
CA THR A 203 27.79 -11.39 2.94
C THR A 203 27.47 -10.29 3.94
N LEU A 204 27.94 -10.38 5.19
CA LEU A 204 27.78 -9.35 6.21
C LEU A 204 28.47 -8.05 5.79
N TYR A 205 29.72 -8.11 5.32
CA TYR A 205 30.45 -6.95 4.84
C TYR A 205 29.71 -6.27 3.67
N ALA A 206 29.31 -7.06 2.66
CA ALA A 206 28.53 -6.53 1.54
C ALA A 206 27.21 -5.89 1.99
N ALA A 207 26.54 -6.46 2.98
CA ALA A 207 25.32 -5.91 3.54
C ALA A 207 25.55 -4.60 4.32
N LEU A 208 26.70 -4.45 5.00
CA LEU A 208 27.08 -3.22 5.69
C LEU A 208 27.42 -2.12 4.68
N VAL A 209 28.11 -2.44 3.59
CA VAL A 209 28.39 -1.50 2.48
C VAL A 209 27.07 -1.01 1.87
N ASP A 210 26.19 -1.92 1.45
CA ASP A 210 24.85 -1.57 0.95
C ASP A 210 24.04 -0.75 1.98
N GLY A 211 24.18 -1.07 3.26
CA GLY A 211 23.54 -0.35 4.35
C GLY A 211 24.04 1.09 4.45
N GLY A 212 25.36 1.29 4.32
CA GLY A 212 26.01 2.60 4.25
C GLY A 212 25.51 3.42 3.07
N ASP A 213 25.53 2.84 1.87
CA ASP A 213 25.07 3.52 0.64
C ASP A 213 23.60 3.93 0.73
N LYS A 214 22.72 3.00 1.15
CA LYS A 214 21.29 3.31 1.34
C LYS A 214 21.07 4.37 2.43
N SER A 215 21.89 4.38 3.49
CA SER A 215 21.80 5.38 4.57
C SER A 215 22.31 6.75 4.14
N LEU A 216 23.34 6.83 3.28
CA LEU A 216 23.86 8.08 2.73
C LEU A 216 22.80 8.81 1.91
N ILE A 217 21.95 8.10 1.16
CA ILE A 217 20.84 8.70 0.41
C ILE A 217 19.83 9.36 1.36
N VAL A 218 19.49 8.71 2.48
CA VAL A 218 18.57 9.27 3.49
C VAL A 218 19.22 10.42 4.26
N GLY A 219 20.47 10.26 4.69
CA GLY A 219 21.20 11.29 5.45
C GLY A 219 21.48 12.55 4.63
N SER A 220 21.90 12.41 3.37
CA SER A 220 22.17 13.55 2.49
C SER A 220 20.91 14.32 2.09
N THR A 221 19.73 13.69 2.11
CA THR A 221 18.45 14.38 1.86
C THR A 221 17.92 15.11 3.09
N ALA A 222 18.22 14.64 4.31
CA ALA A 222 17.77 15.28 5.55
C ALA A 222 18.32 16.72 5.72
N GLY A 223 19.58 16.96 5.35
CA GLY A 223 20.22 18.29 5.47
C GLY A 223 19.52 19.39 4.65
N PRO A 224 19.41 19.24 3.31
CA PRO A 224 18.69 20.18 2.45
C PRO A 224 17.23 20.36 2.86
N VAL A 225 16.54 19.30 3.30
CA VAL A 225 15.16 19.40 3.80
C VAL A 225 15.11 20.26 5.07
N GLY A 226 16.06 20.11 6.00
CA GLY A 226 16.18 20.99 7.16
C GLY A 226 16.37 22.46 6.79
N ILE A 227 17.17 22.75 5.76
CA ILE A 227 17.33 24.12 5.23
C ILE A 227 16.01 24.64 4.65
N ILE A 228 15.30 23.84 3.86
CA ILE A 228 13.99 24.20 3.29
C ILE A 228 12.99 24.50 4.42
N ILE A 229 12.92 23.65 5.44
CA ILE A 229 12.07 23.84 6.63
C ILE A 229 12.45 25.14 7.34
N GLY A 230 13.74 25.39 7.55
CA GLY A 230 14.24 26.61 8.19
C GLY A 230 13.85 27.87 7.42
N ILE A 231 14.03 27.89 6.10
CA ILE A 231 13.63 29.01 5.24
C ILE A 231 12.10 29.20 5.27
N ALA A 232 11.33 28.10 5.18
CA ALA A 232 9.87 28.16 5.20
C ALA A 232 9.31 28.70 6.52
N LEU A 233 9.90 28.31 7.65
CA LEU A 233 9.55 28.83 8.98
C LEU A 233 9.95 30.30 9.14
N LEU A 234 11.20 30.66 8.82
CA LEU A 234 11.74 32.01 8.98
C LEU A 234 11.07 33.03 8.05
N SER A 235 10.68 32.62 6.84
CA SER A 235 9.95 33.48 5.89
C SER A 235 8.45 33.62 6.23
N GLY A 236 7.94 32.87 7.20
CA GLY A 236 6.53 32.82 7.55
C GLY A 236 5.64 32.17 6.49
N LEU A 237 6.22 31.40 5.55
CA LEU A 237 5.47 30.74 4.47
C LEU A 237 4.45 29.74 5.02
N ALA A 238 4.77 29.04 6.11
CA ALA A 238 3.86 28.12 6.79
C ALA A 238 2.57 28.82 7.29
N PHE A 239 2.71 30.01 7.87
CA PHE A 239 1.57 30.81 8.33
C PHE A 239 0.76 31.37 7.16
N LYS A 240 1.43 31.79 6.07
CA LYS A 240 0.73 32.21 4.85
C LYS A 240 -0.07 31.07 4.22
N PHE A 241 0.47 29.86 4.16
CA PHE A 241 -0.25 28.72 3.61
C PHE A 241 -1.48 28.38 4.44
N SER A 242 -1.38 28.43 5.78
CA SER A 242 -2.54 28.25 6.66
C SER A 242 -3.63 29.30 6.42
N ALA A 243 -3.25 30.56 6.24
CA ALA A 243 -4.18 31.63 5.86
C ALA A 243 -4.81 31.41 4.47
N LEU A 244 -4.05 30.88 3.49
CA LEU A 244 -4.57 30.53 2.17
C LEU A 244 -5.57 29.37 2.27
N VAL A 245 -5.28 28.33 3.06
CA VAL A 245 -6.22 27.24 3.33
C VAL A 245 -7.51 27.83 3.89
N MET A 246 -7.45 28.64 4.94
CA MET A 246 -8.63 29.30 5.52
C MET A 246 -9.40 30.14 4.50
N ALA A 247 -8.71 31.00 3.75
CA ALA A 247 -9.33 31.95 2.82
C ALA A 247 -9.98 31.28 1.60
N TYR A 248 -9.34 30.26 1.02
CA TYR A 248 -9.83 29.59 -0.19
C TYR A 248 -10.78 28.43 0.10
N THR A 249 -10.74 27.86 1.30
CA THR A 249 -11.63 26.76 1.69
C THR A 249 -12.88 27.24 2.42
N PHE A 250 -12.93 28.51 2.82
CA PHE A 250 -14.03 29.10 3.60
C PHE A 250 -14.31 28.31 4.91
N GLY A 251 -13.30 27.61 5.44
CA GLY A 251 -13.44 26.73 6.60
C GLY A 251 -13.95 25.32 6.31
N TYR A 252 -14.25 24.97 5.05
CA TYR A 252 -14.71 23.63 4.69
C TYR A 252 -13.54 22.62 4.63
N GLN A 253 -13.58 21.62 5.52
CA GLN A 253 -12.56 20.58 5.64
C GLN A 253 -12.32 19.78 4.35
N TRP A 254 -13.37 19.43 3.61
CA TRP A 254 -13.24 18.68 2.35
C TRP A 254 -12.53 19.50 1.26
N ALA A 255 -12.74 20.82 1.22
CA ALA A 255 -12.06 21.70 0.29
C ALA A 255 -10.58 21.83 0.66
N ALA A 256 -10.27 21.87 1.95
CA ALA A 256 -8.89 21.84 2.44
C ALA A 256 -8.16 20.55 2.03
N LEU A 257 -8.81 19.39 2.16
CA LEU A 257 -8.23 18.12 1.71
C LEU A 257 -7.92 18.12 0.20
N LEU A 258 -8.81 18.68 -0.63
CA LEU A 258 -8.56 18.80 -2.08
C LEU A 258 -7.40 19.75 -2.38
N LEU A 259 -7.32 20.88 -1.68
CA LEU A 259 -6.22 21.83 -1.83
C LEU A 259 -4.89 21.19 -1.41
N VAL A 260 -4.88 20.45 -0.30
CA VAL A 260 -3.70 19.72 0.17
C VAL A 260 -3.32 18.62 -0.81
N MET A 261 -4.28 17.86 -1.32
CA MET A 261 -4.08 16.84 -2.37
C MET A 261 -3.49 17.43 -3.66
N PHE A 262 -3.87 18.66 -4.02
CA PHE A 262 -3.25 19.36 -5.14
C PHE A 262 -1.83 19.85 -4.79
N ALA A 263 -1.64 20.42 -3.60
CA ALA A 263 -0.35 20.92 -3.15
C ALA A 263 0.72 19.81 -3.07
N THR A 264 0.40 18.66 -2.48
CA THR A 264 1.25 17.46 -2.50
C THR A 264 1.50 16.92 -3.90
N PHE A 265 0.51 16.95 -4.78
CA PHE A 265 0.74 16.52 -6.16
C PHE A 265 1.80 17.40 -6.84
N VAL A 266 1.76 18.72 -6.64
CA VAL A 266 2.73 19.68 -7.22
C VAL A 266 4.09 19.61 -6.52
N LEU A 267 4.10 19.60 -5.19
CA LEU A 267 5.33 19.58 -4.39
C LEU A 267 6.05 18.23 -4.48
N GLY A 268 5.30 17.13 -4.53
CA GLY A 268 5.83 15.78 -4.70
C GLY A 268 6.47 15.53 -6.07
N MET A 269 6.39 16.48 -7.01
CA MET A 269 7.08 16.38 -8.29
C MET A 269 8.59 16.59 -8.11
N GLY A 270 9.34 15.48 -8.04
CA GLY A 270 10.81 15.51 -8.12
C GLY A 270 11.54 15.57 -6.78
N ILE A 271 10.84 15.41 -5.65
CA ILE A 271 11.44 15.23 -4.32
C ILE A 271 11.12 13.84 -3.76
N THR A 272 11.81 13.45 -2.68
CA THR A 272 11.51 12.19 -1.99
C THR A 272 10.20 12.31 -1.19
N VAL A 273 9.48 11.20 -1.03
CA VAL A 273 8.23 11.16 -0.26
C VAL A 273 8.39 11.70 1.16
N THR A 274 9.51 11.38 1.82
CA THR A 274 9.82 11.89 3.16
C THR A 274 9.97 13.41 3.18
N ALA A 275 10.61 13.98 2.16
CA ALA A 275 10.73 15.43 2.00
C ALA A 275 9.36 16.08 1.72
N ASP A 276 8.55 15.47 0.85
CA ASP A 276 7.20 15.95 0.53
C ASP A 276 6.33 15.99 1.80
N TYR A 277 6.31 14.90 2.57
CA TYR A 277 5.64 14.84 3.86
C TYR A 277 6.09 15.95 4.80
N LEU A 278 7.40 16.15 4.97
CA LEU A 278 7.93 17.16 5.90
C LEU A 278 7.52 18.58 5.52
N ILE A 279 7.64 18.93 4.24
CA ILE A 279 7.27 20.25 3.73
C ILE A 279 5.77 20.47 3.93
N LEU A 280 4.92 19.51 3.55
CA LEU A 280 3.48 19.64 3.71
C LEU A 280 3.04 19.59 5.17
N ALA A 281 3.70 18.81 6.02
CA ALA A 281 3.38 18.75 7.44
C ALA A 281 3.61 20.13 8.09
N LEU A 282 4.63 20.85 7.65
CA LEU A 282 4.88 22.21 8.10
C LEU A 282 3.87 23.22 7.55
N LEU A 283 3.50 23.11 6.27
CA LEU A 283 2.67 24.10 5.59
C LEU A 283 1.17 23.88 5.82
N ALA A 284 0.70 22.64 5.66
CA ALA A 284 -0.71 22.31 5.59
C ALA A 284 -1.33 21.89 6.92
N VAL A 285 -0.60 21.14 7.77
CA VAL A 285 -1.16 20.64 9.04
C VAL A 285 -1.65 21.76 9.95
N PRO A 286 -0.94 22.89 10.16
CA PRO A 286 -1.45 23.97 11.01
C PRO A 286 -2.78 24.53 10.48
N GLY A 287 -2.88 24.84 9.18
CA GLY A 287 -4.12 25.32 8.57
C GLY A 287 -5.26 24.31 8.59
N MET A 288 -4.96 23.01 8.43
CA MET A 288 -5.94 21.94 8.60
C MET A 288 -6.43 21.84 10.05
N HIS A 289 -5.53 22.05 11.01
CA HIS A 289 -5.88 22.01 12.43
C HIS A 289 -6.75 23.21 12.84
N GLU A 290 -6.47 24.41 12.30
CA GLU A 290 -7.27 25.62 12.53
C GLU A 290 -8.73 25.47 12.09
N ILE A 291 -9.01 24.73 11.00
CA ILE A 291 -10.38 24.39 10.56
C ILE A 291 -10.99 23.18 11.29
N GLY A 292 -10.41 22.76 12.42
CA GLY A 292 -10.95 21.73 13.30
C GLY A 292 -10.63 20.29 12.90
N ILE A 293 -9.67 20.05 12.00
CA ILE A 293 -9.20 18.68 11.74
C ILE A 293 -8.29 18.25 12.91
N PRO A 294 -8.50 17.06 13.51
CA PRO A 294 -7.61 16.55 14.54
C PRO A 294 -6.17 16.48 14.05
N LEU A 295 -5.22 16.86 14.89
CA LEU A 295 -3.80 16.99 14.51
C LEU A 295 -3.25 15.69 13.91
N ILE A 296 -3.53 14.55 14.54
CA ILE A 296 -3.11 13.24 14.04
C ILE A 296 -3.73 12.92 12.67
N ALA A 297 -5.01 13.22 12.47
CA ALA A 297 -5.66 13.01 11.19
C ALA A 297 -5.01 13.86 10.09
N ALA A 298 -4.72 15.14 10.38
CA ALA A 298 -4.03 16.02 9.44
C ALA A 298 -2.63 15.49 9.04
N HIS A 299 -1.82 15.04 10.00
CA HIS A 299 -0.53 14.40 9.69
C HIS A 299 -0.70 13.12 8.86
N PHE A 300 -1.68 12.27 9.17
CA PHE A 300 -1.97 11.08 8.38
C PHE A 300 -2.45 11.41 6.97
N CYS A 301 -3.32 12.41 6.79
CA CYS A 301 -3.77 12.88 5.47
C CYS A 301 -2.58 13.30 4.61
N VAL A 302 -1.70 14.15 5.15
CA VAL A 302 -0.52 14.64 4.45
C VAL A 302 0.46 13.50 4.15
N PHE A 303 0.71 12.63 5.13
CA PHE A 303 1.58 11.46 4.94
C PHE A 303 1.06 10.52 3.86
N TRP A 304 -0.24 10.28 3.81
CA TRP A 304 -0.86 9.42 2.79
C TRP A 304 -0.84 10.06 1.41
N PHE A 305 -1.19 11.35 1.32
CA PHE A 305 -1.18 12.05 0.05
C PHE A 305 0.23 12.18 -0.53
N SER A 306 1.27 12.31 0.30
CA SER A 306 2.66 12.33 -0.18
C SER A 306 3.09 11.07 -0.95
N GLN A 307 2.36 9.96 -0.77
CA GLN A 307 2.59 8.71 -1.51
C GLN A 307 2.04 8.75 -2.93
N SER A 308 1.12 9.68 -3.22
CA SER A 308 0.43 9.75 -4.51
C SER A 308 1.38 10.01 -5.68
N SER A 309 2.50 10.71 -5.44
CA SER A 309 3.56 10.98 -6.42
C SER A 309 4.21 9.70 -6.98
N ASN A 310 4.13 8.57 -6.26
CA ASN A 310 4.68 7.28 -6.74
C ASN A 310 3.85 6.67 -7.88
N VAL A 311 2.56 6.99 -7.95
CA VAL A 311 1.59 6.31 -8.83
C VAL A 311 0.83 7.26 -9.76
N THR A 312 0.84 8.57 -9.49
CA THR A 312 0.14 9.57 -10.31
C THR A 312 1.06 10.16 -11.39
N PRO A 313 0.70 10.06 -12.69
CA PRO A 313 1.39 10.80 -13.74
C PRO A 313 1.34 12.32 -13.51
N PRO A 314 2.36 13.10 -13.91
CA PRO A 314 3.42 12.74 -14.86
C PRO A 314 4.70 12.16 -14.24
N VAL A 315 4.84 12.15 -12.91
CA VAL A 315 6.09 11.75 -12.25
C VAL A 315 6.11 10.25 -11.92
N CYS A 316 5.07 9.74 -11.25
CA CYS A 316 4.83 8.32 -10.93
C CYS A 316 6.07 7.41 -10.91
N MET A 317 7.07 7.74 -10.07
CA MET A 317 8.40 7.10 -10.10
C MET A 317 8.34 5.58 -9.89
N ALA A 318 7.48 5.10 -9.00
CA ALA A 318 7.29 3.67 -8.79
C ALA A 318 6.67 3.01 -10.03
N ALA A 319 5.66 3.65 -10.64
CA ALA A 319 5.07 3.18 -11.89
C ALA A 319 6.08 3.15 -13.05
N PHE A 320 7.02 4.09 -13.11
CA PHE A 320 8.08 4.12 -14.12
C PHE A 320 9.09 2.98 -13.92
N ALA A 321 9.46 2.67 -12.67
CA ALA A 321 10.25 1.48 -12.36
C ALA A 321 9.49 0.18 -12.70
N GLY A 322 8.18 0.14 -12.44
CA GLY A 322 7.35 -1.00 -12.81
C GLY A 322 7.23 -1.16 -14.33
N ALA A 323 7.14 -0.05 -15.07
CA ALA A 323 7.07 -0.04 -16.52
C ALA A 323 8.37 -0.53 -17.16
N SER A 324 9.53 -0.14 -16.61
CA SER A 324 10.84 -0.59 -17.12
C SER A 324 11.03 -2.09 -16.94
N LEU A 325 10.64 -2.64 -15.78
CA LEU A 325 10.66 -4.10 -15.53
C LEU A 325 9.63 -4.85 -16.39
N ALA A 326 8.48 -4.24 -16.66
CA ALA A 326 7.44 -4.85 -17.50
C ALA A 326 7.76 -4.81 -19.00
N GLY A 327 8.63 -3.88 -19.43
CA GLY A 327 8.82 -3.55 -20.85
C GLY A 327 7.59 -2.85 -21.43
N ALA A 328 6.99 -1.92 -20.68
CA ALA A 328 5.78 -1.20 -21.04
C ALA A 328 6.01 0.32 -21.10
N HIS A 329 5.09 1.05 -21.75
CA HIS A 329 5.17 2.51 -21.78
C HIS A 329 4.96 3.10 -20.37
N PRO A 330 5.80 4.04 -19.91
CA PRO A 330 5.74 4.57 -18.54
C PRO A 330 4.39 5.20 -18.18
N TYR A 331 3.85 6.06 -19.04
CA TYR A 331 2.59 6.74 -18.77
C TYR A 331 1.36 5.81 -18.75
N THR A 332 1.32 4.79 -19.61
CA THR A 332 0.18 3.86 -19.62
C THR A 332 0.18 3.03 -18.35
N THR A 333 1.36 2.58 -17.92
CA THR A 333 1.57 1.93 -16.62
C THR A 333 1.18 2.85 -15.47
N GLY A 334 1.54 4.14 -15.52
CA GLY A 334 1.15 5.15 -14.55
C GLY A 334 -0.36 5.34 -14.40
N PHE A 335 -1.11 5.50 -15.50
CA PHE A 335 -2.57 5.60 -15.43
C PHE A 335 -3.23 4.32 -14.87
N HIS A 336 -2.69 3.15 -15.21
CA HIS A 336 -3.14 1.90 -14.59
C HIS A 336 -2.78 1.86 -13.09
N ALA A 337 -1.58 2.30 -12.69
CA ALA A 337 -1.14 2.32 -11.29
C ALA A 337 -2.01 3.26 -10.45
N MET A 338 -2.32 4.45 -10.97
CA MET A 338 -3.27 5.39 -10.37
C MET A 338 -4.63 4.73 -10.15
N ARG A 339 -5.12 3.96 -11.13
CA ARG A 339 -6.40 3.23 -11.00
C ARG A 339 -6.34 2.16 -9.91
N PHE A 340 -5.30 1.32 -9.86
CA PHE A 340 -5.15 0.31 -8.78
C PHE A 340 -4.94 0.94 -7.41
N SER A 341 -4.33 2.13 -7.37
CA SER A 341 -4.09 2.89 -6.14
C SER A 341 -5.19 3.89 -5.84
N ALA A 342 -6.36 3.81 -6.51
CA ALA A 342 -7.39 4.84 -6.39
C ALA A 342 -7.90 5.04 -4.95
N TYR A 343 -7.83 3.98 -4.13
CA TYR A 343 -8.15 4.05 -2.70
C TYR A 343 -7.22 4.98 -1.92
N LEU A 344 -5.97 5.17 -2.37
CA LEU A 344 -4.99 6.09 -1.80
C LEU A 344 -5.54 7.53 -1.69
N TYR A 345 -6.29 7.98 -2.70
CA TYR A 345 -6.83 9.34 -2.74
C TYR A 345 -8.08 9.51 -1.87
N VAL A 346 -8.80 8.42 -1.58
CA VAL A 346 -10.04 8.45 -0.77
C VAL A 346 -9.72 8.38 0.72
N MET A 347 -8.63 7.69 1.09
CA MET A 347 -8.25 7.46 2.49
C MET A 347 -8.13 8.73 3.35
N PRO A 348 -7.51 9.83 2.90
CA PRO A 348 -7.45 11.07 3.69
C PRO A 348 -8.82 11.67 4.02
N PHE A 349 -9.84 11.46 3.20
CA PHE A 349 -11.21 11.87 3.54
C PHE A 349 -11.78 11.00 4.67
N MET A 350 -11.49 9.70 4.65
CA MET A 350 -11.89 8.79 5.73
C MET A 350 -11.23 9.18 7.06
N PHE A 351 -9.98 9.64 7.06
CA PHE A 351 -9.27 10.05 8.28
C PHE A 351 -9.91 11.24 8.99
N VAL A 352 -10.53 12.15 8.22
CA VAL A 352 -11.17 13.35 8.78
C VAL A 352 -12.62 13.09 9.17
N TYR A 353 -13.35 12.32 8.36
CA TYR A 353 -14.81 12.19 8.47
C TYR A 353 -15.29 10.87 9.08
N SER A 354 -14.39 9.95 9.42
CA SER A 354 -14.74 8.67 10.03
C SER A 354 -13.82 8.35 11.21
N PRO A 355 -14.29 7.54 12.19
CA PRO A 355 -13.47 7.15 13.34
C PRO A 355 -12.40 6.09 13.00
N ILE A 356 -12.02 5.90 11.73
CA ILE A 356 -11.07 4.88 11.27
C ILE A 356 -9.74 4.89 12.03
N LEU A 357 -9.28 6.07 12.47
CA LEU A 357 -8.02 6.27 13.20
C LEU A 357 -8.10 6.00 14.71
N MET A 358 -9.23 5.51 15.24
CA MET A 358 -9.41 5.28 16.68
C MET A 358 -9.15 6.54 17.55
N PRO A 359 -9.79 7.69 17.27
CA PRO A 359 -9.49 8.94 17.98
C PRO A 359 -9.69 8.83 19.51
N ASN A 360 -10.59 7.97 19.96
CA ASN A 360 -10.88 7.69 21.37
C ASN A 360 -10.56 6.24 21.77
N GLY A 361 -9.66 5.57 21.03
CA GLY A 361 -9.37 4.14 21.19
C GLY A 361 -10.39 3.23 20.51
N PHE A 362 -10.28 1.92 20.75
CA PHE A 362 -11.16 0.91 20.15
C PHE A 362 -12.53 0.90 20.86
N ASN A 363 -13.59 1.14 20.10
CA ASN A 363 -14.97 1.09 20.57
C ASN A 363 -15.87 0.42 19.50
N THR A 364 -17.17 0.31 19.81
CA THR A 364 -18.16 -0.28 18.89
C THR A 364 -18.29 0.49 17.58
N ASP A 365 -18.18 1.82 17.63
CA ASP A 365 -18.33 2.70 16.46
C ASP A 365 -17.15 2.57 15.50
N VAL A 366 -15.94 2.42 16.04
CA VAL A 366 -14.71 2.10 15.30
C VAL A 366 -14.84 0.74 14.64
N LEU A 367 -15.27 -0.29 15.38
CA LEU A 367 -15.45 -1.63 14.82
C LEU A 367 -16.50 -1.63 13.70
N TYR A 368 -17.63 -0.95 13.91
CA TYR A 368 -18.66 -0.75 12.90
C TYR A 368 -18.09 -0.06 11.65
N CYS A 369 -17.40 1.07 11.85
CA CYS A 369 -16.75 1.82 10.79
C CYS A 369 -15.79 0.93 9.99
N TRP A 370 -14.92 0.17 10.65
CA TRP A 370 -14.00 -0.74 9.97
C TRP A 370 -14.74 -1.78 9.14
N LEU A 371 -15.75 -2.47 9.68
CA LEU A 371 -16.51 -3.46 8.94
C LEU A 371 -17.17 -2.88 7.68
N ILE A 372 -17.79 -1.69 7.79
CA ILE A 372 -18.41 -1.00 6.66
C ILE A 372 -17.37 -0.55 5.63
N LEU A 373 -16.22 -0.03 6.07
CA LEU A 373 -15.13 0.38 5.18
C LEU A 373 -14.55 -0.80 4.40
N PHE A 374 -14.32 -1.95 5.06
CA PHE A 374 -13.92 -3.18 4.36
C PHE A 374 -15.00 -3.65 3.39
N ALA A 375 -16.29 -3.53 3.72
CA ALA A 375 -17.38 -3.84 2.81
C ALA A 375 -17.43 -2.87 1.61
N SER A 376 -17.11 -1.60 1.80
CA SER A 376 -17.11 -0.55 0.76
C SER A 376 -16.11 -0.82 -0.38
N VAL A 377 -15.07 -1.61 -0.11
CA VAL A 377 -14.06 -1.98 -1.09
C VAL A 377 -14.65 -2.77 -2.26
N PHE A 378 -15.64 -3.64 -2.02
CA PHE A 378 -16.25 -4.44 -3.08
C PHE A 378 -16.98 -3.60 -4.14
N PRO A 379 -17.94 -2.73 -3.81
CA PRO A 379 -18.56 -1.86 -4.80
C PRO A 379 -17.55 -0.88 -5.41
N PHE A 380 -16.58 -0.38 -4.63
CA PHE A 380 -15.52 0.48 -5.17
C PHE A 380 -14.72 -0.24 -6.26
N ALA A 381 -14.19 -1.42 -5.96
CA ALA A 381 -13.40 -2.21 -6.88
C ALA A 381 -14.23 -2.65 -8.09
N ALA A 382 -15.50 -2.98 -7.91
CA ALA A 382 -16.40 -3.35 -9.00
C ALA A 382 -16.63 -2.17 -9.97
N GLY A 383 -16.91 -0.98 -9.44
CA GLY A 383 -17.08 0.25 -10.23
C GLY A 383 -15.78 0.68 -10.93
N ALA A 384 -14.67 0.66 -10.18
CA ALA A 384 -13.34 1.01 -10.67
C ALA A 384 -12.86 0.04 -11.75
N MET A 385 -13.05 -1.28 -11.59
CA MET A 385 -12.65 -2.29 -12.57
C MET A 385 -13.66 -2.51 -13.70
N GLY A 386 -14.92 -2.17 -13.46
CA GLY A 386 -16.01 -2.39 -14.41
C GLY A 386 -16.42 -3.85 -14.53
N TYR A 387 -16.21 -4.64 -13.48
CA TYR A 387 -16.50 -6.08 -13.47
C TYR A 387 -16.93 -6.54 -12.08
N LEU A 388 -17.90 -7.45 -12.01
CA LEU A 388 -18.28 -8.17 -10.80
C LEU A 388 -18.57 -9.65 -11.09
N PHE A 389 -19.74 -9.97 -11.66
CA PHE A 389 -20.07 -11.30 -12.20
C PHE A 389 -20.11 -11.33 -13.74
N GLY A 390 -19.60 -10.26 -14.35
CA GLY A 390 -19.62 -9.95 -15.77
C GLY A 390 -19.24 -8.49 -16.00
N ALA A 391 -19.10 -8.09 -17.26
CA ALA A 391 -18.85 -6.70 -17.61
C ALA A 391 -20.00 -5.80 -17.15
N LEU A 392 -19.67 -4.69 -16.50
CA LEU A 392 -20.62 -3.68 -16.03
C LEU A 392 -20.77 -2.57 -17.07
N ASN A 393 -22.00 -2.15 -17.34
CA ASN A 393 -22.25 -0.97 -18.17
C ASN A 393 -21.93 0.34 -17.41
N ALA A 394 -21.90 1.47 -18.11
CA ALA A 394 -21.54 2.76 -17.51
C ALA A 394 -22.44 3.15 -16.33
N LEU A 395 -23.75 2.88 -16.43
CA LEU A 395 -24.71 3.16 -15.36
C LEU A 395 -24.46 2.30 -14.12
N GLN A 396 -24.29 0.99 -14.29
CA GLN A 396 -23.99 0.06 -13.21
C GLN A 396 -22.67 0.41 -12.52
N ARG A 397 -21.66 0.84 -13.30
CA ARG A 397 -20.40 1.34 -12.75
C ARG A 397 -20.63 2.59 -11.91
N ALA A 398 -21.39 3.56 -12.42
CA ALA A 398 -21.72 4.78 -11.69
C ALA A 398 -22.49 4.47 -10.38
N LEU A 399 -23.44 3.54 -10.41
CA LEU A 399 -24.18 3.11 -9.22
C LEU A 399 -23.27 2.45 -8.18
N PHE A 400 -22.33 1.60 -8.59
CA PHE A 400 -21.36 0.99 -7.67
C PHE A 400 -20.37 2.01 -7.10
N VAL A 401 -19.93 2.98 -7.89
CA VAL A 401 -19.09 4.09 -7.39
C VAL A 401 -19.89 4.94 -6.40
N ALA A 402 -21.15 5.25 -6.70
CA ALA A 402 -22.03 5.98 -5.78
C ALA A 402 -22.24 5.22 -4.47
N ALA A 403 -22.51 3.91 -4.54
CA ALA A 403 -22.63 3.06 -3.35
C ALA A 403 -21.33 3.03 -2.54
N ALA A 404 -20.17 2.96 -3.20
CA ALA A 404 -18.88 3.05 -2.52
C ALA A 404 -18.68 4.39 -1.81
N CYS A 405 -18.99 5.52 -2.47
CA CYS A 405 -18.91 6.85 -1.85
C CYS A 405 -19.81 7.01 -0.63
N LEU A 406 -20.99 6.37 -0.62
CA LEU A 406 -21.88 6.36 0.53
C LEU A 406 -21.29 5.54 1.70
N LEU A 407 -20.74 4.35 1.42
CA LEU A 407 -20.15 3.48 2.44
C LEU A 407 -18.82 4.00 3.00
N VAL A 408 -18.15 4.91 2.30
CA VAL A 408 -16.94 5.59 2.77
C VAL A 408 -17.21 6.46 4.00
N PHE A 409 -18.47 6.89 4.20
CA PHE A 409 -18.92 7.65 5.36
C PHE A 409 -20.00 6.86 6.11
N PRO A 410 -19.61 5.87 6.95
CA PRO A 410 -20.53 4.95 7.59
C PRO A 410 -21.63 5.68 8.34
N SER A 411 -22.88 5.44 7.94
CA SER A 411 -24.06 5.92 8.65
C SER A 411 -25.21 4.97 8.38
N GLY A 412 -26.01 4.64 9.39
CA GLY A 412 -27.03 3.58 9.27
C GLY A 412 -27.97 3.75 8.05
N LEU A 413 -28.32 5.01 7.71
CA LEU A 413 -29.13 5.30 6.52
C LEU A 413 -28.34 5.19 5.21
N ALA A 414 -27.15 5.81 5.10
CA ALA A 414 -26.36 5.76 3.87
C ALA A 414 -25.91 4.33 3.56
N ASP A 415 -25.60 3.54 4.60
CA ASP A 415 -25.17 2.14 4.48
C ASP A 415 -26.31 1.27 3.95
N SER A 416 -27.54 1.50 4.43
CA SER A 416 -28.74 0.82 3.94
C SER A 416 -29.04 1.17 2.48
N ILE A 417 -28.93 2.46 2.10
CA ILE A 417 -29.11 2.92 0.72
C ILE A 417 -28.04 2.31 -0.18
N ALA A 418 -26.77 2.33 0.23
CA ALA A 418 -25.67 1.77 -0.53
C ALA A 418 -25.81 0.27 -0.73
N LEU A 419 -26.22 -0.47 0.31
CA LEU A 419 -26.51 -1.89 0.21
C LEU A 419 -27.65 -2.15 -0.79
N ALA A 420 -28.73 -1.36 -0.76
CA ALA A 420 -29.81 -1.45 -1.72
C ALA A 420 -29.32 -1.22 -3.16
N LEU A 421 -28.50 -0.18 -3.40
CA LEU A 421 -27.89 0.08 -4.70
C LEU A 421 -27.01 -1.08 -5.17
N CYS A 422 -26.19 -1.66 -4.28
CA CYS A 422 -25.39 -2.84 -4.59
C CYS A 422 -26.27 -4.04 -4.97
N LEU A 423 -27.34 -4.30 -4.23
CA LEU A 423 -28.24 -5.43 -4.48
C LEU A 423 -29.00 -5.28 -5.80
N ILE A 424 -29.46 -4.06 -6.13
CA ILE A 424 -30.16 -3.75 -7.40
C ILE A 424 -29.30 -4.13 -8.61
N VAL A 425 -27.98 -3.95 -8.54
CA VAL A 425 -27.07 -4.29 -9.64
C VAL A 425 -26.56 -5.73 -9.54
N ALA A 426 -26.18 -6.18 -8.35
CA ALA A 426 -25.54 -7.47 -8.15
C ALA A 426 -26.50 -8.65 -8.36
N VAL A 427 -27.77 -8.55 -7.89
CA VAL A 427 -28.73 -9.65 -7.98
C VAL A 427 -29.07 -10.01 -9.43
N PRO A 428 -29.46 -9.07 -10.32
CA PRO A 428 -29.71 -9.40 -11.72
C PRO A 428 -28.48 -9.95 -12.42
N GLN A 429 -27.30 -9.41 -12.12
CA GLN A 429 -26.05 -9.87 -12.74
C GLN A 429 -25.69 -11.29 -12.30
N TYR A 430 -25.84 -11.59 -11.01
CA TYR A 430 -25.63 -12.94 -10.46
C TYR A 430 -26.62 -13.95 -11.06
N LEU A 431 -27.90 -13.60 -11.18
CA LEU A 431 -28.90 -14.46 -11.81
C LEU A 431 -28.58 -14.73 -13.29
N LYS A 432 -28.12 -13.72 -14.03
CA LYS A 432 -27.68 -13.88 -15.42
C LYS A 432 -26.44 -14.79 -15.52
N TRP A 433 -25.45 -14.56 -14.67
CA TRP A 433 -24.23 -15.37 -14.60
C TRP A 433 -24.52 -16.84 -14.26
N ARG A 434 -25.42 -17.08 -13.28
CA ARG A 434 -25.86 -18.42 -12.88
C ARG A 434 -26.59 -19.15 -14.01
N LYS A 435 -27.41 -18.45 -14.81
CA LYS A 435 -28.07 -19.05 -15.99
C LYS A 435 -27.05 -19.45 -17.05
N LEU A 436 -26.04 -18.63 -17.30
CA LEU A 436 -24.98 -18.90 -18.28
C LEU A 436 -24.07 -20.07 -17.86
N THR A 437 -23.77 -20.20 -16.56
CA THR A 437 -22.93 -21.27 -16.02
C THR A 437 -23.67 -22.59 -15.81
N ARG A 438 -25.00 -22.57 -15.67
CA ARG A 438 -25.84 -23.77 -15.55
C ARG A 438 -26.43 -24.26 -16.87
N ALA A 439 -26.29 -23.53 -17.96
CA ALA A 439 -26.63 -24.05 -19.28
C ALA A 439 -25.73 -25.28 -19.53
N PRO A 440 -26.29 -26.49 -19.70
CA PRO A 440 -25.47 -27.65 -20.04
C PRO A 440 -24.72 -27.31 -21.31
N ALA A 441 -23.41 -27.58 -21.34
CA ALA A 441 -22.64 -27.52 -22.58
C ALA A 441 -23.42 -28.35 -23.61
N ALA A 442 -24.01 -27.67 -24.60
CA ALA A 442 -24.74 -28.34 -25.64
C ALA A 442 -23.75 -29.32 -26.27
N VAL A 443 -24.04 -30.62 -26.07
CA VAL A 443 -23.36 -31.72 -26.74
C VAL A 443 -23.61 -31.52 -28.22
N GLY A 444 -22.70 -30.82 -28.88
CA GLY A 444 -22.56 -30.81 -30.33
C GLY A 444 -21.87 -32.09 -30.77
N ASN A 445 -22.54 -33.21 -30.54
CA ASN A 445 -22.37 -34.41 -31.36
C ASN A 445 -23.49 -34.37 -32.41
N THR A 446 -23.22 -34.98 -33.57
CA THR A 446 -24.00 -35.03 -34.83
C THR A 446 -23.58 -33.91 -35.80
N ILE A 447 -23.11 -34.16 -37.03
CA ILE A 447 -23.36 -35.28 -37.97
C ILE A 447 -22.15 -35.46 -38.92
N ALA A 448 -21.83 -36.74 -39.17
CA ALA A 448 -21.21 -37.41 -40.34
C ALA A 448 -19.94 -36.85 -41.01
#